data_AF-A0A519QRA3-F1
#
_entry.id   AF-A0A519QRA3-F1
#
_cell.length_a   1.000
_cell.length_b   1.000
_cell.length_c   1.000
_cell.angle_alpha   90.00
_cell.angle_beta   90.00
_cell.angle_gamma   90.00
#
_symmetry.space_group_name_H-M   'P 1'
#
loop_
_entity.id
_entity.type
_entity.pdbx_description
1 polymer ?
#
loop_
_entity_poly.entity_id
_entity_poly.type
_entity_poly.pdbx_seq_one_letter_code
_entity_poly.pdbx_strand_id
1 'polypeptide(L)'
;MRIPTSPTTDASRKQLAQLTLIRSILLFVLWISFIFAVEVEQIEVSSDNLLKILIIFSSIHVLTFLRLKNSLPITELEFFIQLLLDVTCLSILFYFSGGANNPFISYLLIPIFISATTLPWRYTWLITITCLICYALLLFFYVHLPIFEAPHHHDESRPNWHIIGMWFNFSLSAILITYFIVKMARTLQEQSKILSSKQYIHKFRLFGPG
;
A
#
# COMPACT_ATOMS: atom_id res chain seq x y z
N MET A 1 5.63 -5.95 -35.32
CA MET A 1 5.04 -4.63 -35.62
C MET A 1 4.60 -4.01 -34.30
N ARG A 2 5.32 -3.00 -33.80
CA ARG A 2 5.03 -2.38 -32.49
C ARG A 2 3.93 -1.33 -32.73
N ILE A 3 2.70 -1.60 -32.27
CA ILE A 3 1.62 -0.63 -32.34
C ILE A 3 2.06 0.61 -31.53
N PRO A 4 1.98 1.83 -32.06
CA PRO A 4 2.33 3.02 -31.30
C PRO A 4 1.38 3.14 -30.11
N THR A 5 1.90 3.02 -28.90
CA THR A 5 1.13 3.23 -27.67
C THR A 5 0.94 4.73 -27.45
N SER A 6 -0.25 5.14 -27.06
CA SER A 6 -0.49 6.54 -26.71
C SER A 6 0.28 6.89 -25.43
N PRO A 7 0.74 8.14 -25.24
CA PRO A 7 1.53 8.54 -24.08
C PRO A 7 0.85 8.27 -22.73
N THR A 8 -0.49 8.21 -22.70
CA THR A 8 -1.27 7.85 -21.50
C THR A 8 -1.15 6.36 -21.17
N THR A 9 -1.16 5.47 -22.17
CA THR A 9 -1.00 4.02 -21.95
C THR A 9 0.38 3.63 -21.43
N ASP A 10 1.43 4.34 -21.87
CA ASP A 10 2.79 4.13 -21.37
C ASP A 10 2.94 4.56 -19.90
N ALA A 11 2.27 5.63 -19.48
CA ALA A 11 2.27 6.10 -18.09
C ALA A 11 1.57 5.10 -17.16
N SER A 12 0.38 4.62 -17.52
CA SER A 12 -0.37 3.63 -16.72
C SER A 12 0.37 2.31 -16.55
N ARG A 13 1.09 1.85 -17.60
CA ARG A 13 1.93 0.65 -17.52
C ARG A 13 3.10 0.83 -16.56
N LYS A 14 3.75 1.99 -16.56
CA LYS A 14 4.84 2.29 -15.61
C LYS A 14 4.33 2.28 -14.17
N GLN A 15 3.14 2.84 -13.90
CA GLN A 15 2.52 2.80 -12.58
C GLN A 15 2.21 1.36 -12.13
N LEU A 16 1.65 0.53 -13.02
CA LEU A 16 1.40 -0.89 -12.72
C LEU A 16 2.70 -1.68 -12.49
N ALA A 17 3.76 -1.40 -13.26
CA ALA A 17 5.07 -2.00 -13.07
C ALA A 17 5.69 -1.61 -11.72
N GLN A 18 5.56 -0.35 -11.30
CA GLN A 18 6.00 0.12 -9.98
C GLN A 18 5.24 -0.58 -8.85
N LEU A 19 3.90 -0.66 -8.94
CA LEU A 19 3.09 -1.42 -7.98
C LEU A 19 3.56 -2.88 -7.89
N THR A 20 3.78 -3.51 -9.05
CA THR A 20 4.21 -4.92 -9.11
C THR A 20 5.59 -5.10 -8.47
N LEU A 21 6.55 -4.20 -8.74
CA LEU A 21 7.88 -4.23 -8.13
C LEU A 21 7.81 -4.07 -6.61
N ILE A 22 7.05 -3.10 -6.10
CA ILE A 22 6.88 -2.88 -4.66
C ILE A 22 6.23 -4.11 -4.03
N ARG A 23 5.20 -4.68 -4.67
CA ARG A 23 4.54 -5.90 -4.20
C ARG A 23 5.49 -7.11 -4.20
N SER A 24 6.38 -7.25 -5.17
CA SER A 24 7.40 -8.32 -5.18
C SER A 24 8.35 -8.20 -3.99
N ILE A 25 8.83 -6.99 -3.69
CA ILE A 25 9.71 -6.74 -2.54
C ILE A 25 8.98 -7.06 -1.23
N LEU A 26 7.73 -6.59 -1.09
CA LEU A 26 6.91 -6.84 0.08
C LEU A 26 6.65 -8.33 0.27
N LEU A 27 6.26 -9.05 -0.78
CA LEU A 27 6.04 -10.50 -0.71
C LEU A 27 7.32 -11.25 -0.36
N PHE A 28 8.47 -10.84 -0.92
CA PHE A 28 9.75 -11.44 -0.57
C PHE A 28 10.06 -11.29 0.91
N VAL A 29 9.86 -10.10 1.49
CA VAL A 29 10.02 -9.88 2.94
C VAL A 29 9.02 -10.72 3.74
N LEU A 30 7.74 -10.78 3.33
CA LEU A 30 6.73 -11.56 4.05
C LEU A 30 7.04 -13.07 4.02
N TRP A 31 7.51 -13.61 2.89
CA TRP A 31 7.95 -15.01 2.79
C TRP A 31 9.15 -15.30 3.68
N ILE A 32 10.16 -14.42 3.68
CA ILE A 32 11.32 -14.57 4.57
C ILE A 32 10.88 -14.52 6.04
N SER A 33 10.07 -13.54 6.41
CA SER A 33 9.56 -13.42 7.78
C SER A 33 8.74 -14.63 8.20
N PHE A 34 7.92 -15.19 7.31
CA PHE A 34 7.16 -16.41 7.57
C PHE A 34 8.06 -17.62 7.79
N ILE A 35 9.06 -17.85 6.91
CA ILE A 35 10.03 -18.94 7.07
C ILE A 35 10.78 -18.79 8.38
N PHE A 36 11.28 -17.59 8.67
CA PHE A 36 11.99 -17.31 9.91
C PHE A 36 11.12 -17.59 11.16
N ALA A 37 9.86 -17.18 11.14
CA ALA A 37 8.93 -17.41 12.24
C ALA A 37 8.64 -18.91 12.47
N VAL A 38 8.53 -19.70 11.40
CA VAL A 38 8.33 -21.16 11.49
C VAL A 38 9.56 -21.87 12.07
N GLU A 39 10.75 -21.48 11.63
CA GLU A 39 12.02 -22.11 12.05
C GLU A 39 12.43 -21.75 13.48
N VAL A 40 12.19 -20.50 13.91
CA VAL A 40 12.71 -19.99 15.19
C VAL A 40 11.75 -20.23 16.35
N GLU A 41 10.44 -20.11 16.14
CA GLU A 41 9.48 -19.96 17.24
C GLU A 41 8.53 -21.16 17.43
N GLN A 42 8.67 -22.22 16.63
CA GLN A 42 7.77 -23.40 16.65
C GLN A 42 6.28 -23.02 16.75
N ILE A 43 5.86 -22.02 15.95
CA ILE A 43 4.48 -21.53 15.95
C ILE A 43 3.55 -22.62 15.38
N GLU A 44 3.00 -23.47 16.26
CA GLU A 44 2.10 -24.56 15.87
C GLU A 44 0.66 -24.09 15.58
N VAL A 45 0.24 -22.93 16.09
CA VAL A 45 -1.19 -22.64 16.24
C VAL A 45 -1.87 -22.07 14.97
N SER A 46 -1.14 -21.49 14.00
CA SER A 46 -1.77 -20.86 12.81
C SER A 46 -0.91 -20.76 11.53
N SER A 47 0.15 -21.56 11.41
CA SER A 47 1.03 -21.57 10.22
C SER A 47 0.26 -21.88 8.92
N ASP A 48 -0.72 -22.78 8.96
CA ASP A 48 -1.55 -23.16 7.80
C ASP A 48 -2.36 -21.99 7.22
N ASN A 49 -2.96 -21.15 8.09
CA ASN A 49 -3.77 -20.01 7.64
C ASN A 49 -2.89 -18.94 7.02
N LEU A 50 -1.76 -18.64 7.67
CA LEU A 50 -0.75 -17.71 7.15
C LEU A 50 -0.25 -18.15 5.79
N LEU A 51 0.11 -19.43 5.63
CA LEU A 51 0.56 -20.00 4.37
C LEU A 51 -0.49 -19.88 3.26
N LYS A 52 -1.77 -20.20 3.55
CA LYS A 52 -2.88 -20.05 2.59
C LYS A 52 -3.01 -18.60 2.11
N ILE A 53 -2.99 -17.63 3.04
CA ILE A 53 -3.10 -16.21 2.70
C ILE A 53 -1.89 -15.75 1.88
N LEU A 54 -0.68 -16.20 2.23
CA LEU A 54 0.55 -15.90 1.51
C LEU A 54 0.51 -16.42 0.07
N ILE A 55 -0.01 -17.63 -0.13
CA ILE A 55 -0.22 -18.23 -1.46
C ILE A 55 -1.27 -17.45 -2.25
N ILE A 56 -2.40 -17.09 -1.63
CA ILE A 56 -3.45 -16.27 -2.27
C ILE A 56 -2.85 -14.92 -2.70
N PHE A 57 -2.11 -14.26 -1.82
CA PHE A 57 -1.52 -12.96 -2.10
C PHE A 57 -0.45 -13.03 -3.21
N SER A 58 0.37 -14.09 -3.19
CA SER A 58 1.33 -14.39 -4.26
C SER A 58 0.63 -14.70 -5.59
N SER A 59 -0.52 -15.38 -5.55
CA SER A 59 -1.32 -15.67 -6.75
C SER A 59 -1.90 -14.39 -7.35
N ILE A 60 -2.45 -13.49 -6.53
CA ILE A 60 -2.90 -12.16 -6.97
C ILE A 60 -1.74 -11.39 -7.60
N HIS A 61 -0.55 -11.42 -7.00
CA HIS A 61 0.64 -10.80 -7.56
C HIS A 61 1.02 -11.37 -8.94
N VAL A 62 1.01 -12.70 -9.10
CA VAL A 62 1.27 -13.35 -10.39
C VAL A 62 0.23 -12.95 -11.43
N LEU A 63 -1.06 -12.91 -11.07
CA LEU A 63 -2.12 -12.45 -11.97
C LEU A 63 -1.91 -10.99 -12.40
N THR A 64 -1.54 -10.10 -11.49
CA THR A 64 -1.18 -8.71 -11.79
C THR A 64 0.05 -8.62 -12.70
N PHE A 65 1.07 -9.46 -12.48
CA PHE A 65 2.26 -9.51 -13.33
C PHE A 65 1.94 -10.03 -14.75
N LEU A 66 1.07 -11.03 -14.87
CA LEU A 66 0.59 -11.50 -16.17
C LEU A 66 -0.26 -10.43 -16.88
N ARG A 67 -1.09 -9.71 -16.13
CA ARG A 67 -1.86 -8.56 -16.64
C ARG A 67 -0.96 -7.46 -17.19
N LEU A 68 0.20 -7.20 -16.58
CA LEU A 68 1.19 -6.25 -17.07
C LEU A 68 1.77 -6.62 -18.45
N LYS A 69 1.79 -7.91 -18.81
CA LYS A 69 2.22 -8.37 -20.15
C LYS A 69 1.18 -8.13 -21.24
N ASN A 70 -0.09 -7.89 -20.86
CA ASN A 70 -1.17 -7.65 -21.82
C ASN A 70 -1.17 -6.21 -22.31
N SER A 71 -1.56 -6.01 -23.58
CA SER A 71 -1.49 -4.70 -24.21
C SER A 71 -2.64 -3.74 -23.88
N LEU A 72 -3.64 -4.22 -23.11
CA LEU A 72 -4.87 -3.47 -22.83
C LEU A 72 -4.61 -2.24 -21.94
N PRO A 73 -5.37 -1.14 -22.13
CA PRO A 73 -5.29 0.03 -21.27
C PRO A 73 -5.74 -0.33 -19.85
N ILE A 74 -4.95 0.08 -18.85
CA ILE A 74 -5.21 -0.16 -17.42
C ILE A 74 -6.02 1.02 -16.90
N THR A 75 -7.14 0.74 -16.24
CA THR A 75 -8.03 1.78 -15.69
C THR A 75 -7.62 2.15 -14.26
N GLU A 76 -7.96 3.37 -13.84
CA GLU A 76 -7.75 3.81 -12.44
C GLU A 76 -8.50 2.92 -11.44
N LEU A 77 -9.69 2.46 -11.82
CA LEU A 77 -10.52 1.56 -11.01
C LEU A 77 -9.85 0.19 -10.84
N GLU A 78 -9.23 -0.36 -11.90
CA GLU A 78 -8.46 -1.60 -11.81
C GLU A 78 -7.30 -1.49 -10.80
N PHE A 79 -6.59 -0.37 -10.82
CA PHE A 79 -5.50 -0.11 -9.88
C PHE A 79 -5.99 0.09 -8.44
N PHE A 80 -7.12 0.79 -8.26
CA PHE A 80 -7.78 0.93 -6.96
C PHE A 80 -8.20 -0.41 -6.36
N ILE A 81 -8.80 -1.31 -7.17
CA ILE A 81 -9.19 -2.65 -6.73
C ILE A 81 -7.94 -3.46 -6.33
N GLN A 82 -6.86 -3.37 -7.09
CA GLN A 82 -5.61 -4.07 -6.75
C GLN A 82 -5.03 -3.61 -5.41
N LEU A 83 -5.10 -2.31 -5.10
CA LEU A 83 -4.67 -1.80 -3.80
C LEU A 83 -5.61 -2.22 -2.67
N LEU A 84 -6.92 -2.25 -2.89
CA LEU A 84 -7.86 -2.78 -1.90
C LEU A 84 -7.56 -4.26 -1.59
N LEU A 85 -7.29 -5.07 -2.61
CA LEU A 85 -6.89 -6.46 -2.43
C LEU A 85 -5.60 -6.57 -1.61
N ASP A 86 -4.62 -5.69 -1.84
CA ASP A 86 -3.39 -5.66 -1.05
C ASP A 86 -3.67 -5.33 0.42
N VAL A 87 -4.48 -4.29 0.68
CA VAL A 87 -4.88 -3.90 2.04
C VAL A 87 -5.62 -5.05 2.73
N THR A 88 -6.55 -5.71 2.04
CA THR A 88 -7.30 -6.86 2.58
C THR A 88 -6.37 -8.04 2.87
N CYS A 89 -5.51 -8.44 1.94
CA CYS A 89 -4.58 -9.56 2.15
C CYS A 89 -3.62 -9.27 3.30
N LEU A 90 -3.05 -8.07 3.36
CA LEU A 90 -2.19 -7.64 4.48
C LEU A 90 -2.94 -7.64 5.80
N SER A 91 -4.18 -7.15 5.83
CA SER A 91 -4.97 -7.10 7.06
C SER A 91 -5.30 -8.50 7.57
N ILE A 92 -5.69 -9.43 6.69
CA ILE A 92 -5.97 -10.81 7.09
C ILE A 92 -4.67 -11.50 7.53
N LEU A 93 -3.55 -11.27 6.83
CA LEU A 93 -2.25 -11.80 7.23
C LEU A 93 -1.86 -11.31 8.63
N PHE A 94 -1.99 -10.00 8.89
CA PHE A 94 -1.70 -9.42 10.20
C PHE A 94 -2.66 -9.89 11.28
N TYR A 95 -3.93 -10.13 10.95
CA TYR A 95 -4.90 -10.70 11.88
C TYR A 95 -4.41 -12.04 12.45
N PHE A 96 -3.83 -12.91 11.61
CA PHE A 96 -3.27 -14.19 12.03
C PHE A 96 -1.83 -14.10 12.57
N SER A 97 -1.17 -12.94 12.47
CA SER A 97 0.23 -12.75 12.89
C SER A 97 0.39 -11.75 14.04
N GLY A 98 -0.64 -11.56 14.87
CA GLY A 98 -0.55 -10.76 16.11
C GLY A 98 -1.14 -9.35 16.01
N GLY A 99 -1.91 -9.07 14.95
CA GLY A 99 -2.67 -7.84 14.80
C GLY A 99 -1.79 -6.59 14.69
N ALA A 100 -2.18 -5.54 15.41
CA ALA A 100 -1.47 -4.27 15.41
C ALA A 100 -0.11 -4.30 16.13
N ASN A 101 0.17 -5.35 16.92
CA ASN A 101 1.47 -5.52 17.58
C ASN A 101 2.53 -6.10 16.62
N ASN A 102 2.13 -6.52 15.43
CA ASN A 102 3.05 -7.07 14.46
C ASN A 102 4.06 -6.00 13.97
N PRO A 103 5.37 -6.26 13.96
CA PRO A 103 6.38 -5.28 13.58
C PRO A 103 6.24 -4.79 12.11
N PHE A 104 5.57 -5.57 11.26
CA PHE A 104 5.33 -5.25 9.86
C PHE A 104 4.01 -4.52 9.61
N ILE A 105 3.22 -4.18 10.64
CA ILE A 105 1.91 -3.51 10.51
C ILE A 105 1.99 -2.20 9.71
N SER A 106 3.14 -1.52 9.77
CA SER A 106 3.44 -0.30 9.00
C SER A 106 3.33 -0.48 7.49
N TYR A 107 3.35 -1.72 6.97
CA TYR A 107 3.12 -1.99 5.54
C TYR A 107 1.72 -1.60 5.06
N LEU A 108 0.73 -1.43 5.95
CA LEU A 108 -0.56 -0.83 5.59
C LEU A 108 -0.43 0.63 5.09
N LEU A 109 0.70 1.29 5.32
CA LEU A 109 1.00 2.62 4.76
C LEU A 109 1.48 2.57 3.30
N ILE A 110 2.00 1.45 2.83
CA ILE A 110 2.51 1.31 1.46
C ILE A 110 1.38 1.48 0.42
N PRO A 111 0.21 0.84 0.55
CA PRO A 111 -0.92 1.08 -0.35
C PRO A 111 -1.37 2.55 -0.38
N ILE A 112 -1.33 3.24 0.77
CA ILE A 112 -1.63 4.67 0.86
C ILE A 112 -0.62 5.46 0.02
N PHE A 113 0.67 5.23 0.24
CA PHE A 113 1.75 5.90 -0.49
C PHE A 113 1.62 5.70 -2.01
N ILE A 114 1.42 4.45 -2.43
CA ILE A 114 1.26 4.13 -3.86
C ILE A 114 0.02 4.84 -4.41
N SER A 115 -1.13 4.74 -3.74
CA SER A 115 -2.36 5.40 -4.19
C SER A 115 -2.22 6.92 -4.31
N ALA A 116 -1.45 7.56 -3.43
CA ALA A 116 -1.25 9.01 -3.43
C ALA A 116 -0.38 9.50 -4.60
N THR A 117 0.47 8.63 -5.15
CA THR A 117 1.37 8.96 -6.27
C THR A 117 0.80 8.55 -7.63
N THR A 118 -0.12 7.58 -7.67
CA THR A 118 -0.62 7.01 -8.92
C THR A 118 -2.09 7.31 -9.20
N LEU A 119 -2.94 7.47 -8.17
CA LEU A 119 -4.38 7.65 -8.31
C LEU A 119 -4.83 9.09 -8.01
N PRO A 120 -5.99 9.51 -8.53
CA PRO A 120 -6.66 10.71 -8.07
C PRO A 120 -6.89 10.70 -6.55
N TRP A 121 -6.78 11.88 -5.95
CA TRP A 121 -6.89 12.11 -4.51
C TRP A 121 -8.11 11.45 -3.83
N ARG A 122 -9.23 11.31 -4.55
CA ARG A 122 -10.45 10.66 -4.02
C ARG A 122 -10.20 9.21 -3.64
N TYR A 123 -9.54 8.44 -4.53
CA TYR A 123 -9.20 7.05 -4.27
C TYR A 123 -8.16 6.92 -3.17
N THR A 124 -7.20 7.85 -3.10
CA THR A 124 -6.23 7.91 -1.99
C THR A 124 -6.93 7.98 -0.65
N TRP A 125 -7.89 8.89 -0.47
CA TRP A 125 -8.65 9.00 0.77
C TRP A 125 -9.45 7.73 1.09
N LEU A 126 -10.04 7.09 0.09
CA LEU A 126 -10.76 5.82 0.28
C LEU A 126 -9.82 4.70 0.76
N ILE A 127 -8.63 4.58 0.17
CA ILE A 127 -7.60 3.63 0.63
C ILE A 127 -7.15 3.97 2.06
N THR A 128 -6.88 5.23 2.36
CA THR A 128 -6.47 5.68 3.70
C THR A 128 -7.52 5.34 4.76
N ILE A 129 -8.80 5.66 4.50
CA ILE A 129 -9.90 5.32 5.41
C ILE A 129 -10.00 3.81 5.60
N THR A 130 -9.86 3.03 4.52
CA THR A 130 -9.86 1.56 4.58
C THR A 130 -8.73 1.05 5.46
N CYS A 131 -7.50 1.55 5.29
CA CYS A 131 -6.37 1.18 6.14
C CYS A 131 -6.58 1.56 7.61
N LEU A 132 -7.16 2.73 7.90
CA LEU A 132 -7.47 3.16 9.26
C LEU A 132 -8.51 2.23 9.92
N ILE A 133 -9.55 1.83 9.18
CA ILE A 133 -10.56 0.87 9.66
C ILE A 133 -9.92 -0.50 9.90
N CYS A 134 -9.14 -1.01 8.94
CA CYS A 134 -8.44 -2.28 9.08
C CYS A 134 -7.49 -2.27 10.29
N TYR A 135 -6.70 -1.20 10.45
CA TYR A 135 -5.81 -1.05 11.60
C TYR A 135 -6.58 -1.00 12.93
N ALA A 136 -7.67 -0.24 12.98
CA ALA A 136 -8.53 -0.18 14.17
C ALA A 136 -9.11 -1.57 14.50
N LEU A 137 -9.57 -2.32 13.50
CA LEU A 137 -10.03 -3.69 13.70
C LEU A 137 -8.90 -4.57 14.23
N LEU A 138 -7.68 -4.46 13.71
CA LEU A 138 -6.52 -5.25 14.16
C LEU A 138 -6.03 -4.92 15.56
N LEU A 139 -6.43 -3.80 16.17
CA LEU A 139 -6.15 -3.50 17.58
C LEU A 139 -7.05 -4.30 18.52
N PHE A 140 -8.30 -4.56 18.13
CA PHE A 140 -9.30 -5.19 18.97
C PHE A 140 -9.56 -6.66 18.60
N PHE A 141 -9.37 -7.01 17.34
CA PHE A 141 -9.65 -8.32 16.77
C PHE A 141 -8.39 -8.85 16.09
N TYR A 142 -7.68 -9.75 16.76
CA TYR A 142 -6.53 -10.47 16.20
C TYR A 142 -6.31 -11.80 16.93
N VAL A 143 -5.64 -12.73 16.27
CA VAL A 143 -5.15 -13.96 16.90
C VAL A 143 -3.94 -13.59 17.75
N HIS A 144 -4.05 -13.85 19.05
CA HIS A 144 -2.99 -13.50 20.00
C HIS A 144 -1.84 -14.49 19.83
N LEU A 145 -0.63 -13.97 19.64
CA LEU A 145 0.59 -14.79 19.62
C LEU A 145 1.42 -14.51 20.89
N PRO A 146 1.85 -15.55 21.62
CA PRO A 146 2.61 -15.42 22.87
C PRO A 146 3.93 -14.64 22.73
N ILE A 147 4.50 -14.58 21.52
CA ILE A 147 5.78 -13.95 21.21
C ILE A 147 5.74 -12.41 21.24
N PHE A 148 4.57 -11.81 21.04
CA PHE A 148 4.36 -10.36 21.14
C PHE A 148 3.81 -9.95 22.51
N GLU A 149 3.57 -10.92 23.40
CA GLU A 149 3.25 -10.67 24.79
C GLU A 149 4.56 -10.49 25.56
N ALA A 150 4.81 -9.27 26.03
CA ALA A 150 5.81 -9.08 27.06
C ALA A 150 5.40 -9.91 28.29
N PRO A 151 6.34 -10.54 29.02
CA PRO A 151 6.03 -11.27 30.24
C PRO A 151 5.56 -10.25 31.30
N HIS A 152 4.27 -9.96 31.31
CA HIS A 152 3.66 -9.03 32.24
C HIS A 152 2.80 -9.80 33.22
N HIS A 153 3.36 -9.91 34.43
CA HIS A 153 2.61 -10.08 35.66
C HIS A 153 1.29 -9.29 35.61
N HIS A 154 0.21 -10.01 35.92
CA HIS A 154 -1.13 -9.53 36.23
C HIS A 154 -1.15 -8.11 36.81
N ASP A 155 -1.50 -7.11 35.99
CA ASP A 155 -2.01 -5.85 36.50
C ASP A 155 -3.03 -5.29 35.49
N GLU A 156 -4.22 -5.90 35.49
CA GLU A 156 -5.36 -5.63 34.60
C GLU A 156 -5.98 -4.23 34.79
N SER A 157 -5.35 -3.36 35.57
CA SER A 157 -5.93 -2.11 36.08
C SER A 157 -5.42 -0.83 35.40
N ARG A 158 -4.40 -0.90 34.53
CA ARG A 158 -3.88 0.29 33.82
C ARG A 158 -4.54 0.47 32.46
N PRO A 159 -5.08 1.68 32.16
CA PRO A 159 -5.47 2.04 30.80
C PRO A 159 -4.29 1.79 29.88
N ASN A 160 -4.52 1.05 28.80
CA ASN A 160 -3.49 0.60 27.88
C ASN A 160 -3.05 1.78 26.99
N TRP A 161 -2.42 2.79 27.58
CA TRP A 161 -1.90 4.00 26.92
C TRP A 161 -1.00 3.64 25.74
N HIS A 162 -0.38 2.45 25.78
CA HIS A 162 0.37 1.89 24.67
C HIS A 162 -0.50 1.65 23.42
N ILE A 163 -1.68 1.05 23.56
CA ILE A 163 -2.63 0.81 22.45
C ILE A 163 -3.10 2.14 21.85
N ILE A 164 -3.41 3.12 22.70
CA ILE A 164 -3.79 4.48 22.26
C ILE A 164 -2.64 5.14 21.49
N GLY A 165 -1.41 5.01 21.99
CA GLY A 165 -0.21 5.53 21.33
C GLY A 165 0.03 4.89 19.96
N MET A 166 -0.11 3.57 19.85
CA MET A 166 0.00 2.85 18.57
C MET A 166 -1.04 3.32 17.56
N TRP A 167 -2.32 3.39 17.98
CA TRP A 167 -3.40 3.89 17.13
C TRP A 167 -3.17 5.32 16.67
N PHE A 168 -2.78 6.20 17.60
CA PHE A 168 -2.51 7.59 17.28
C PHE A 168 -1.33 7.73 16.32
N ASN A 169 -0.23 7.01 16.55
CA ASN A 169 0.96 7.04 15.69
C ASN A 169 0.65 6.59 14.25
N PHE A 170 -0.07 5.47 14.11
CA PHE A 170 -0.47 4.98 12.79
C PHE A 170 -1.43 5.95 12.10
N SER A 171 -2.44 6.43 12.81
CA SER A 171 -3.45 7.35 12.27
C SER A 171 -2.82 8.67 11.81
N LEU A 172 -1.94 9.24 12.64
CA LEU A 172 -1.21 10.46 12.32
C LEU A 172 -0.31 10.24 11.10
N SER A 173 0.44 9.13 11.05
CA SER A 173 1.31 8.79 9.92
C SER A 173 0.51 8.67 8.62
N ALA A 174 -0.61 7.93 8.64
CA ALA A 174 -1.48 7.74 7.48
C ALA A 174 -2.06 9.07 6.96
N ILE A 175 -2.54 9.93 7.87
CA ILE A 175 -3.10 11.24 7.53
C ILE A 175 -2.01 12.15 6.97
N LEU A 176 -0.83 12.21 7.59
CA LEU A 176 0.28 13.06 7.14
C LEU A 176 0.79 12.62 5.77
N ILE A 177 1.03 11.31 5.56
CA ILE A 177 1.44 10.75 4.26
C ILE A 177 0.41 11.13 3.20
N THR A 178 -0.87 10.88 3.48
CA THR A 178 -1.96 11.20 2.54
C THR A 178 -1.97 12.68 2.21
N TYR A 179 -2.00 13.55 3.22
CA TYR A 179 -2.08 15.00 3.04
C TYR A 179 -0.87 15.55 2.29
N PHE A 180 0.34 15.24 2.74
CA PHE A 180 1.56 15.80 2.16
C PHE A 180 1.83 15.28 0.76
N ILE A 181 1.65 13.99 0.50
CA ILE A 181 1.91 13.42 -0.83
C ILE A 181 0.87 13.89 -1.82
N VAL A 182 -0.42 13.91 -1.46
CA VAL A 182 -1.47 14.45 -2.33
C VAL A 182 -1.23 15.93 -2.62
N LYS A 183 -0.82 16.71 -1.62
CA LYS A 183 -0.47 18.13 -1.80
C LYS A 183 0.74 18.29 -2.72
N MET A 184 1.82 17.55 -2.49
CA MET A 184 3.03 17.57 -3.32
C MET A 184 2.73 17.21 -4.77
N ALA A 185 1.98 16.13 -5.00
CA ALA A 185 1.60 15.67 -6.33
C ALA A 185 0.79 16.74 -7.08
N ARG A 186 -0.12 17.45 -6.40
CA ARG A 186 -0.86 18.58 -6.98
C ARG A 186 0.06 19.75 -7.32
N THR A 187 0.94 20.15 -6.40
CA THR A 187 1.90 21.24 -6.64
C THR A 187 2.80 20.94 -7.85
N LEU A 188 3.28 19.70 -7.99
CA LEU A 188 4.10 19.27 -9.14
C LEU A 188 3.32 19.33 -10.44
N GLN A 189 2.04 18.93 -10.45
CA GLN A 189 1.17 19.05 -11.62
C GLN A 189 0.93 20.51 -12.00
N GLU A 190 0.68 21.40 -11.03
CA GLU A 190 0.51 22.84 -11.27
C GLU A 190 1.78 23.47 -11.85
N GLN A 191 2.96 23.13 -11.31
CA GLN A 191 4.24 23.59 -11.84
C GLN A 191 4.49 23.09 -13.27
N SER A 192 4.15 21.84 -13.58
CA SER A 192 4.30 21.29 -14.94
C SER A 192 3.44 22.05 -15.96
N LYS A 193 2.21 22.45 -15.58
CA LYS A 193 1.30 23.24 -16.43
C LYS A 193 1.82 24.66 -16.65
N ILE A 194 2.43 25.27 -15.64
CA ILE A 194 3.05 26.60 -15.76
C ILE A 194 4.28 26.55 -16.68
N LEU A 195 5.10 25.50 -16.58
CA LEU A 195 6.26 25.34 -17.46
C LEU A 195 5.87 25.10 -18.91
N SER A 196 4.85 24.27 -19.17
CA SER A 196 4.36 24.05 -20.52
C SER A 196 3.77 25.34 -21.11
N SER A 197 2.96 26.10 -20.34
CA SER A 197 2.38 27.36 -20.82
C SER A 197 3.45 28.42 -21.13
N LYS A 198 4.52 28.53 -20.32
CA LYS A 198 5.67 29.39 -20.62
C LYS A 198 6.39 28.99 -21.91
N GLN A 199 6.56 27.69 -22.16
CA GLN A 199 7.12 27.20 -23.43
C GLN A 199 6.24 27.54 -24.63
N TYR A 200 4.91 27.41 -24.50
CA TYR A 200 3.97 27.81 -25.56
C TYR A 200 4.03 29.31 -25.86
N ILE A 201 4.01 30.16 -24.83
CA ILE A 201 4.10 31.62 -24.99
C ILE A 201 5.44 32.02 -25.61
N HIS A 202 6.54 31.40 -25.17
CA HIS A 202 7.86 31.69 -25.75
C HIS A 202 7.95 31.29 -27.23
N LYS A 203 7.40 30.11 -27.59
CA LYS A 203 7.37 29.64 -28.98
C LYS A 203 6.45 30.48 -29.87
N PHE A 204 5.29 30.90 -29.36
CA PHE A 204 4.37 31.80 -30.07
C PHE A 204 5.01 33.18 -30.32
N ARG A 205 5.81 33.69 -29.39
CA ARG A 205 6.53 34.97 -29.55
C ARG A 205 7.63 34.92 -30.62
N LEU A 206 8.22 33.75 -30.86
CA LEU A 206 9.30 33.58 -31.86
C LEU A 206 8.77 33.26 -33.27
N PHE A 207 7.57 32.69 -33.39
CA PHE A 207 7.03 32.16 -34.65
C PHE A 207 5.60 32.63 -34.98
N GLY A 208 5.07 33.62 -34.24
CA GLY A 208 3.76 34.20 -34.51
C GLY A 208 3.73 35.00 -35.82
N PRO A 209 2.59 35.07 -36.52
CA PRO A 209 2.47 35.86 -37.75
C PRO A 209 2.69 37.34 -37.40
N GLY A 210 3.71 37.94 -38.02
CA GLY A 210 4.00 39.37 -37.98
C GLY A 210 3.09 40.16 -38.91
#